data_AF-A0A1U7ULX1-F1
#
_entry.id   AF-A0A1U7ULX1-F1
#
_cell.length_a   1.000
_cell.length_b   1.000
_cell.length_c   1.000
_cell.angle_alpha   90.00
_cell.angle_beta   90.00
_cell.angle_gamma   90.00
#
_symmetry.space_group_name_H-M   'P 1'
#
loop_
_entity.id
_entity.type
_entity.pdbx_description
1 polymer ?
#
loop_
_entity_poly.entity_id
_entity_poly.type
_entity_poly.pdbx_seq_one_letter_code
_entity_poly.pdbx_strand_id
1 'polypeptide(L)'
;MSLYIMKNCVVCPNNMKLKIKDHKFKLMFTHKITVDEIHDPHFNMCIFKFRTYEQLSNPQEFDNTELFDIIDEVVSYEDLRFIKQDNNIRMYMNIEIQDYESNNISATLWGDFVEQIMPYLNESNDKPVVVVMQLIKVHRYRVKLLKSTIDSRKSTVFCKEHSSDV
;
A
#
# COMPACT_ATOMS: atom_id res chain seq x y z
N MET A 1 7.23 -15.03 3.09
CA MET A 1 7.72 -13.91 3.92
C MET A 1 8.83 -14.48 4.78
N SER A 2 10.03 -13.90 4.74
CA SER A 2 11.23 -14.44 5.39
C SER A 2 11.64 -13.56 6.57
N LEU A 3 12.11 -14.18 7.65
CA LEU A 3 12.58 -13.48 8.84
C LEU A 3 14.12 -13.49 8.86
N TYR A 4 14.74 -12.39 9.27
CA TYR A 4 16.19 -12.25 9.24
C TYR A 4 16.74 -11.70 10.55
N ILE A 5 17.86 -12.26 10.99
CA ILE A 5 18.73 -11.62 11.99
C ILE A 5 19.77 -10.79 11.24
N MET A 6 19.80 -9.49 11.53
CA MET A 6 20.80 -8.57 10.99
C MET A 6 21.78 -8.17 12.10
N LYS A 7 23.09 -8.28 11.85
CA LYS A 7 24.14 -7.82 12.77
C LYS A 7 25.09 -6.86 12.07
N ASN A 8 25.78 -6.03 12.87
CA ASN A 8 26.73 -5.01 12.40
C ASN A 8 26.10 -3.88 11.55
N CYS A 9 24.83 -3.57 11.80
CA CYS A 9 24.17 -2.39 11.25
C CYS A 9 24.70 -1.12 11.93
N VAL A 10 24.81 -0.02 11.18
CA VAL A 10 25.09 1.30 11.77
C VAL A 10 23.77 2.00 12.07
N VAL A 11 23.62 2.54 13.28
CA VAL A 11 22.45 3.33 13.68
C VAL A 11 22.73 4.81 13.39
N CYS A 12 21.85 5.47 12.64
CA CYS A 12 22.00 6.89 12.29
C CYS A 12 20.71 7.68 12.57
N PRO A 13 20.78 9.01 12.79
CA PRO A 13 19.59 9.86 12.82
C PRO A 13 18.75 9.75 11.53
N ASN A 14 17.43 9.68 11.69
CA ASN A 14 16.49 9.59 10.59
C ASN A 14 16.03 10.99 10.13
N ASN A 15 16.86 11.64 9.32
CA ASN A 15 16.59 12.96 8.73
C ASN A 15 15.99 12.88 7.31
N MET A 16 15.32 11.77 6.99
CA MET A 16 14.72 11.59 5.65
C MET A 16 13.50 12.49 5.47
N LYS A 17 13.39 13.12 4.29
CA LYS A 17 12.22 13.94 3.91
C LYS A 17 10.92 13.13 3.82
N LEU A 18 11.02 11.84 3.50
CA LEU A 18 9.92 10.89 3.47
C LEU A 18 10.17 9.84 4.56
N LYS A 19 9.46 9.93 5.68
CA LYS A 19 9.55 8.97 6.77
C LYS A 19 8.51 7.88 6.57
N ILE A 20 8.97 6.66 6.30
CA ILE A 20 8.11 5.47 6.20
C ILE A 20 7.62 5.05 7.61
N LYS A 21 8.44 5.29 8.63
CA LYS A 21 8.14 5.06 10.04
C LYS A 21 8.63 6.29 10.82
N ASP A 22 7.84 6.74 11.79
CA ASP A 22 8.23 7.83 12.69
C ASP A 22 9.18 7.34 13.80
N HIS A 23 10.35 6.87 13.40
CA HIS A 23 11.41 6.50 14.32
C HIS A 23 12.59 7.47 14.17
N LYS A 24 13.16 7.89 15.31
CA LYS A 24 14.26 8.86 15.38
C LYS A 24 15.54 8.39 14.70
N PHE A 25 15.68 7.07 14.53
CA PHE A 25 16.87 6.43 13.97
C PHE A 25 16.52 5.52 12.79
N LYS A 26 17.49 5.34 11.89
CA LYS A 26 17.48 4.38 10.79
C LYS A 26 18.68 3.45 10.90
N LEU A 27 18.56 2.24 10.36
CA LEU A 27 19.67 1.32 10.17
C LEU A 27 20.30 1.58 8.79
N MET A 28 21.62 1.68 8.76
CA MET A 28 22.42 1.82 7.54
C MET A 28 23.27 0.58 7.34
N PHE A 29 23.17 0.01 6.14
CA PHE A 29 23.94 -1.16 5.75
C PHE A 29 25.35 -0.74 5.34
N THR A 30 26.32 -1.55 5.71
CA THR A 30 27.73 -1.37 5.36
C THR A 30 28.27 -2.70 4.85
N HIS A 31 29.50 -2.70 4.35
CA HIS A 31 30.18 -3.93 3.95
C HIS A 31 30.36 -4.96 5.10
N LYS A 32 30.12 -4.57 6.36
CA LYS A 32 30.26 -5.46 7.53
C LYS A 32 28.95 -6.13 7.96
N ILE A 33 27.82 -5.77 7.34
CA ILE A 33 26.52 -6.33 7.73
C ILE A 33 26.50 -7.84 7.49
N THR A 34 25.89 -8.57 8.42
CA THR A 34 25.54 -9.97 8.24
C THR A 34 24.02 -10.09 8.31
N VAL A 35 23.45 -10.91 7.42
CA VAL A 35 22.02 -11.12 7.30
C VAL A 35 21.80 -12.62 7.21
N ASP A 36 21.28 -13.20 8.29
CA ASP A 36 21.01 -14.62 8.40
C ASP A 36 19.50 -14.83 8.38
N GLU A 37 18.97 -15.63 7.46
CA GLU A 37 17.56 -16.03 7.48
C GLU A 37 17.31 -16.95 8.68
N ILE A 38 16.20 -16.72 9.38
CA ILE A 38 15.77 -17.50 10.52
C ILE A 38 14.31 -17.91 10.39
N HIS A 39 13.94 -18.93 11.16
CA HIS A 39 12.57 -19.35 11.32
C HIS A 39 12.16 -19.21 12.78
N ASP A 40 11.24 -18.29 13.06
CA ASP A 40 10.62 -18.13 14.38
C ASP A 40 9.09 -18.05 14.22
N PRO A 41 8.35 -19.10 14.60
CA PRO A 41 6.90 -19.11 14.48
C PRO A 41 6.19 -18.17 15.46
N HIS A 42 6.88 -17.68 16.50
CA HIS A 42 6.32 -16.74 17.47
C HIS A 42 6.58 -15.28 17.09
N PHE A 43 7.37 -15.03 16.06
CA PHE A 43 7.66 -13.68 15.63
C PHE A 43 6.41 -13.04 15.01
N ASN A 44 5.87 -12.04 15.70
CA ASN A 44 4.71 -11.30 15.20
C ASN A 44 5.12 -10.40 14.01
N MET A 45 4.80 -10.85 12.80
CA MET A 45 5.05 -10.12 11.56
C MET A 45 3.97 -9.07 11.22
N CYS A 46 3.25 -8.51 12.20
CA CYS A 46 2.29 -7.45 11.93
C CYS A 46 3.00 -6.11 11.68
N ILE A 47 3.35 -5.86 10.41
CA ILE A 47 3.98 -4.61 9.97
C ILE A 47 2.96 -3.53 9.58
N PHE A 48 1.68 -3.90 9.48
CA PHE A 48 0.59 -3.06 9.01
C PHE A 48 0.15 -2.02 10.04
N LYS A 49 -0.18 -0.83 9.55
CA LYS A 49 -0.79 0.27 10.28
C LYS A 49 -2.01 0.76 9.51
N PHE A 50 -3.12 0.03 9.67
CA PHE A 50 -4.39 0.40 9.06
C PHE A 50 -4.96 1.67 9.69
N ARG A 51 -5.58 2.50 8.87
CA ARG A 51 -6.36 3.67 9.30
C ARG A 51 -7.83 3.45 8.96
N THR A 52 -8.72 3.99 9.78
CA THR A 52 -10.16 3.98 9.50
C THR A 52 -10.52 5.07 8.50
N TYR A 53 -11.66 4.93 7.82
CA TYR A 53 -12.17 5.97 6.94
C TYR A 53 -12.36 7.32 7.67
N GLU A 54 -12.81 7.31 8.93
CA GLU A 54 -12.96 8.51 9.76
C GLU A 54 -11.63 9.27 9.90
N GLN A 55 -10.53 8.57 10.17
CA GLN A 55 -9.19 9.15 10.28
C GLN A 55 -8.72 9.74 8.95
N LEU A 56 -9.03 9.08 7.83
CA LEU A 56 -8.66 9.56 6.50
C LEU A 56 -9.52 10.77 6.05
N SER A 57 -10.79 10.80 6.46
CA SER A 57 -11.75 11.85 6.07
C SER A 57 -11.65 13.10 6.93
N ASN A 58 -11.18 13.00 8.19
CA ASN A 58 -11.01 14.13 9.10
C ASN A 58 -9.89 15.09 8.65
N PRO A 59 -10.20 16.35 8.29
CA PRO A 59 -9.19 17.33 7.85
C PRO A 59 -8.17 17.75 8.91
N GLN A 60 -8.51 17.62 10.20
CA GLN A 60 -7.61 18.02 11.30
C GLN A 60 -6.58 16.95 11.63
N GLU A 61 -6.89 15.68 11.36
CA GLU A 61 -6.00 14.54 11.59
C GLU A 61 -5.17 14.18 10.36
N PHE A 62 -5.49 14.77 9.21
CA PHE A 62 -4.88 14.43 7.94
C PHE A 62 -3.55 15.16 7.73
N ASP A 63 -2.43 14.47 7.98
CA ASP A 63 -1.10 14.89 7.55
C ASP A 63 -0.79 14.32 6.15
N ASN A 64 -0.71 15.21 5.15
CA ASN A 64 -0.40 14.86 3.76
C ASN A 64 1.01 14.24 3.57
N THR A 65 1.84 14.21 4.62
CA THR A 65 3.18 13.63 4.61
C THR A 65 3.25 12.22 5.20
N GLU A 66 2.20 11.78 5.90
CA GLU A 66 2.10 10.44 6.47
C GLU A 66 1.70 9.40 5.40
N LEU A 67 2.22 8.18 5.54
CA LEU A 67 1.90 7.03 4.71
C LEU A 67 1.08 6.04 5.53
N PHE A 68 0.05 5.45 4.93
CA PHE A 68 -0.89 4.58 5.64
C PHE A 68 -1.08 3.24 4.93
N ASP A 69 -1.56 2.25 5.65
CA ASP A 69 -1.94 0.96 5.07
C ASP A 69 -3.48 0.86 5.00
N ILE A 70 -4.00 0.14 4.00
CA ILE A 70 -5.44 -0.09 3.76
C ILE A 70 -5.67 -1.58 3.49
N ILE A 71 -6.81 -2.10 3.92
CA ILE A 71 -7.32 -3.44 3.60
C ILE A 71 -8.80 -3.37 3.29
N ASP A 72 -9.17 -3.40 2.02
CA ASP A 72 -10.54 -3.16 1.57
C ASP A 72 -10.88 -4.04 0.37
N GLU A 73 -12.18 -4.24 0.10
CA GLU A 73 -12.69 -4.95 -1.07
C GLU A 73 -12.76 -4.02 -2.29
N VAL A 74 -12.37 -4.49 -3.48
CA VAL A 74 -12.58 -3.76 -4.74
C VAL A 74 -14.02 -3.95 -5.20
N VAL A 75 -14.81 -2.88 -5.18
CA VAL A 75 -16.25 -2.91 -5.51
C VAL A 75 -16.56 -2.38 -6.90
N SER A 76 -15.65 -1.58 -7.49
CA SER A 76 -15.76 -1.14 -8.89
C SER A 76 -14.40 -0.78 -9.46
N TYR A 77 -14.27 -0.82 -10.80
CA TYR A 77 -13.06 -0.38 -11.48
C TYR A 77 -13.38 0.16 -12.89
N GLU A 78 -12.55 1.10 -13.35
CA GLU A 78 -12.61 1.68 -14.69
C GLU A 78 -11.66 0.93 -15.64
N ASP A 79 -11.91 1.08 -16.95
CA ASP A 79 -11.02 0.59 -18.00
C ASP A 79 -9.58 1.09 -17.86
N LEU A 80 -8.66 0.27 -18.34
CA LEU A 80 -7.25 0.59 -18.44
C LEU A 80 -6.98 1.85 -19.27
N ARG A 81 -6.19 2.78 -18.75
CA ARG A 81 -5.82 4.03 -19.45
C ARG A 81 -4.31 4.24 -19.50
N PHE A 82 -3.89 5.01 -20.49
CA PHE A 82 -2.48 5.35 -20.72
C PHE A 82 -2.31 6.87 -20.80
N ILE A 83 -1.30 7.41 -20.12
CA ILE A 83 -0.85 8.79 -20.23
C ILE A 83 0.55 8.83 -20.82
N LYS A 84 0.75 9.70 -21.81
CA LYS A 84 2.08 10.01 -22.36
C LYS A 84 2.64 11.23 -21.65
N GLN A 85 3.75 11.07 -20.93
CA GLN A 85 4.45 12.14 -20.22
C GLN A 85 5.95 12.05 -20.51
N ASP A 86 6.54 13.10 -21.08
CA ASP A 86 7.98 13.23 -21.35
C ASP A 86 8.60 11.96 -22.00
N ASN A 87 8.03 11.50 -23.11
CA ASN A 87 8.38 10.28 -23.84
C ASN A 87 8.15 8.94 -23.11
N ASN A 88 7.64 8.93 -21.88
CA ASN A 88 7.22 7.73 -21.19
C ASN A 88 5.70 7.53 -21.27
N ILE A 89 5.28 6.30 -21.53
CA ILE A 89 3.87 5.90 -21.42
C ILE A 89 3.69 5.32 -20.02
N ARG A 90 2.73 5.87 -19.26
CA ARG A 90 2.35 5.35 -17.95
C ARG A 90 0.92 4.85 -17.99
N MET A 91 0.75 3.62 -17.57
CA MET A 91 -0.54 2.95 -17.44
C MET A 91 -1.16 3.27 -16.08
N TYR A 92 -2.47 3.46 -16.05
CA TYR A 92 -3.23 3.63 -14.81
C TYR A 92 -4.66 3.10 -14.94
N MET A 93 -5.27 2.79 -13.80
CA MET A 93 -6.70 2.50 -13.70
C MET A 93 -7.26 3.13 -12.43
N ASN A 94 -8.55 3.47 -12.45
CA ASN A 94 -9.26 3.89 -11.25
C ASN A 94 -10.01 2.69 -10.68
N ILE A 95 -9.98 2.54 -9.37
CA ILE A 95 -10.75 1.55 -8.63
C ILE A 95 -11.51 2.25 -7.50
N GLU A 96 -12.60 1.63 -7.08
CA GLU A 96 -13.30 1.95 -5.84
C GLU A 96 -13.12 0.78 -4.88
N ILE A 97 -12.63 1.09 -3.68
CA ILE A 97 -12.47 0.13 -2.61
C ILE A 97 -13.43 0.45 -1.47
N GLN A 98 -13.94 -0.57 -0.80
CA GLN A 98 -14.92 -0.47 0.26
C GLN A 98 -14.44 -1.17 1.53
N ASP A 99 -14.54 -0.49 2.67
CA ASP A 99 -14.24 -1.06 3.98
C ASP A 99 -15.42 -1.88 4.54
N TYR A 100 -15.22 -2.52 5.69
CA TYR A 100 -16.25 -3.34 6.34
C TYR A 100 -17.48 -2.55 6.85
N GLU A 101 -17.40 -1.22 6.90
CA GLU A 101 -18.49 -0.32 7.30
C GLU A 101 -19.21 0.29 6.07
N SER A 102 -18.89 -0.20 4.86
CA SER A 102 -19.42 0.29 3.59
C SER A 102 -19.01 1.73 3.23
N ASN A 103 -17.87 2.20 3.75
CA ASN A 103 -17.27 3.45 3.31
C ASN A 103 -16.44 3.22 2.04
N ASN A 104 -16.62 4.08 1.04
CA ASN A 104 -15.92 3.96 -0.23
C ASN A 104 -14.75 4.94 -0.35
N ILE A 105 -13.64 4.45 -0.90
CA ILE A 105 -12.46 5.23 -1.24
C ILE A 105 -12.16 5.05 -2.73
N SER A 106 -11.96 6.18 -3.44
CA SER A 106 -11.49 6.13 -4.82
C SER A 106 -9.97 6.10 -4.86
N ALA A 107 -9.40 5.12 -5.56
CA ALA A 107 -7.96 4.98 -5.74
C ALA A 107 -7.58 5.00 -7.23
N THR A 108 -6.41 5.56 -7.53
CA THR A 108 -5.79 5.45 -8.85
C THR A 108 -4.52 4.62 -8.72
N LEU A 109 -4.52 3.46 -9.37
CA LEU A 109 -3.37 2.56 -9.47
C LEU A 109 -2.54 2.91 -10.70
N TRP A 110 -1.23 2.83 -10.58
CA TRP A 110 -0.28 3.17 -11.65
C TRP A 110 0.73 2.04 -11.88
N GLY A 111 1.12 1.84 -13.15
CA GLY A 111 2.19 0.93 -13.55
C GLY A 111 1.99 -0.49 -13.00
N ASP A 112 3.00 -0.99 -12.30
CA ASP A 112 3.09 -2.36 -11.76
C ASP A 112 1.87 -2.77 -10.91
N PHE A 113 1.18 -1.84 -10.24
CA PHE A 113 -0.03 -2.19 -9.47
C PHE A 113 -1.19 -2.60 -10.35
N VAL A 114 -1.29 -1.97 -11.52
CA VAL A 114 -2.31 -2.33 -12.51
C VAL A 114 -2.01 -3.75 -13.01
N GLU A 115 -0.74 -4.06 -13.28
CA GLU A 115 -0.32 -5.40 -13.70
C GLU A 115 -0.57 -6.45 -12.61
N GLN A 116 -0.38 -6.10 -11.33
CA GLN A 116 -0.64 -6.99 -10.20
C GLN A 116 -2.13 -7.29 -9.99
N ILE A 117 -3.00 -6.30 -10.13
CA ILE A 117 -4.43 -6.46 -9.80
C ILE A 117 -5.26 -7.03 -10.97
N MET A 118 -4.89 -6.70 -12.21
CA MET A 118 -5.69 -7.03 -13.40
C MET A 118 -6.00 -8.52 -13.57
N PRO A 119 -5.08 -9.47 -13.30
CA PRO A 119 -5.41 -10.90 -13.38
C PRO A 119 -6.60 -11.26 -12.47
N TYR A 120 -6.61 -10.75 -11.24
CA TYR A 120 -7.67 -11.03 -10.26
C TYR A 120 -9.01 -10.40 -10.65
N LEU A 121 -8.99 -9.19 -11.22
CA LEU A 121 -10.22 -8.53 -11.68
C LEU A 121 -10.82 -9.25 -12.89
N ASN A 122 -9.98 -9.67 -13.85
CA ASN A 122 -10.42 -10.34 -15.07
C ASN A 122 -10.89 -11.79 -14.85
N GLU A 123 -10.34 -12.48 -13.86
CA GLU A 123 -10.71 -13.86 -13.51
C GLU A 123 -11.90 -13.93 -12.54
N SER A 124 -12.38 -12.79 -12.03
CA SER A 124 -13.47 -12.75 -11.04
C SER A 124 -14.82 -13.16 -11.67
N ASN A 125 -15.13 -14.46 -11.62
CA ASN A 125 -16.48 -14.99 -11.78
C ASN A 125 -17.31 -14.71 -10.50
N ASP A 126 -17.58 -13.43 -10.19
CA ASP A 126 -18.31 -12.96 -8.99
C ASP A 126 -17.58 -13.16 -7.64
N LYS A 127 -16.27 -13.44 -7.65
CA LYS A 127 -15.48 -13.54 -6.40
C LYS A 127 -15.04 -12.16 -5.91
N PRO A 128 -15.15 -11.85 -4.61
CA PRO A 128 -14.66 -10.59 -4.06
C PRO A 128 -13.13 -10.52 -4.14
N VAL A 129 -12.61 -9.38 -4.58
CA VAL A 129 -11.17 -9.10 -4.63
C VAL A 129 -10.82 -8.18 -3.48
N VAL A 130 -10.13 -8.69 -2.47
CA VAL A 130 -9.63 -7.87 -1.35
C VAL A 130 -8.21 -7.42 -1.66
N VAL A 131 -7.96 -6.12 -1.53
CA VAL A 131 -6.64 -5.52 -1.69
C VAL A 131 -6.08 -5.09 -0.33
N VAL A 132 -4.86 -5.53 -0.03
CA VAL A 132 -4.07 -4.94 1.05
C VAL A 132 -3.00 -4.06 0.44
N MET A 133 -3.01 -2.77 0.77
CA MET A 133 -2.13 -1.77 0.19
C MET A 133 -1.33 -1.10 1.30
N GLN A 134 -0.01 -1.13 1.21
CA GLN A 134 0.86 -0.52 2.23
C GLN A 134 1.43 0.83 1.80
N LEU A 135 1.80 1.67 2.77
CA LEU A 135 2.57 2.90 2.54
C LEU A 135 1.94 3.84 1.49
N ILE A 136 0.63 3.89 1.45
CA ILE A 136 -0.15 4.67 0.51
C ILE A 136 -0.10 6.13 0.90
N LYS A 137 0.03 6.99 -0.11
CA LYS A 137 -0.14 8.43 0.05
C LYS A 137 -1.52 8.86 -0.43
N VAL A 138 -2.35 9.33 0.49
CA VAL A 138 -3.68 9.84 0.15
C VAL A 138 -3.57 11.29 -0.29
N HIS A 139 -4.30 11.68 -1.34
CA HIS A 139 -4.43 13.08 -1.74
C HIS A 139 -5.91 13.46 -1.69
N ARG A 140 -6.24 14.57 -1.02
CA ARG A 140 -7.61 15.10 -1.03
C ARG A 140 -7.83 15.88 -2.33
N TYR A 141 -8.81 15.46 -3.12
CA TYR A 141 -9.22 16.18 -4.32
C TYR A 141 -10.68 16.61 -4.21
N ARG A 142 -10.90 17.88 -3.86
CA ARG A 142 -12.19 18.49 -3.50
C ARG A 142 -12.83 17.85 -2.25
N VAL A 143 -13.75 18.59 -1.62
CA VAL A 143 -14.26 18.42 -0.24
C VAL A 143 -14.87 17.04 0.08
N LYS A 144 -15.11 16.17 -0.91
CA LYS A 144 -15.84 14.90 -0.73
C LYS A 144 -15.12 13.61 -1.18
N LEU A 145 -14.00 13.69 -1.91
CA LEU A 145 -13.37 12.49 -2.47
C LEU A 145 -11.90 12.40 -2.03
N LEU A 146 -11.63 11.44 -1.15
CA LEU A 146 -10.27 10.94 -0.96
C LEU A 146 -9.89 10.28 -2.28
N LYS A 147 -8.97 10.89 -3.03
CA LYS A 147 -8.33 10.26 -4.19
C LYS A 147 -6.95 9.80 -3.74
N SER A 148 -6.81 8.54 -3.39
CA SER A 148 -5.49 8.00 -3.13
C SER A 148 -4.77 7.76 -4.46
N THR A 149 -3.81 8.65 -4.78
CA THR A 149 -2.80 8.34 -5.78
C THR A 149 -1.77 7.42 -5.13
N ILE A 150 -1.78 6.15 -5.51
CA ILE A 150 -0.82 5.18 -4.99
C ILE A 150 0.46 5.30 -5.83
N ASP A 151 1.47 6.01 -5.29
CA ASP A 151 2.79 6.15 -5.93
C ASP A 151 3.60 4.85 -5.72
N SER A 152 4.00 4.23 -6.83
CA SER A 152 4.64 2.92 -6.99
C SER A 152 5.97 2.71 -6.29
N ARG A 153 6.52 3.71 -5.59
CA ARG A 153 7.86 3.57 -5.02
C ARG A 153 7.92 2.75 -3.72
N LYS A 154 6.80 2.45 -3.04
CA LYS A 154 6.81 1.74 -1.74
C LYS A 154 5.60 0.87 -1.37
N SER A 155 4.51 0.88 -2.12
CA SER A 155 3.33 0.06 -1.77
C SER A 155 3.46 -1.37 -2.29
N THR A 156 2.84 -2.32 -1.58
CA THR A 156 2.61 -3.69 -2.06
C THR A 156 1.11 -3.89 -2.08
N VAL A 157 0.57 -4.39 -3.19
CA VAL A 157 -0.82 -4.82 -3.30
C VAL A 157 -0.83 -6.33 -3.08
N PHE A 158 -1.53 -6.79 -2.06
CA PHE A 158 -1.85 -8.21 -1.92
C PHE A 158 -3.30 -8.41 -2.34
N CYS A 159 -3.49 -9.17 -3.41
CA CYS A 159 -4.81 -9.64 -3.81
C CYS A 159 -4.99 -11.07 -3.29
N LYS A 160 -6.10 -11.32 -2.59
CA LYS A 160 -6.46 -12.68 -2.20
C LYS A 160 -7.89 -12.95 -2.62
N GLU A 161 -8.10 -14.07 -3.31
CA GLU A 161 -9.44 -14.62 -3.52
C GLU A 161 -9.97 -15.13 -2.18
N HIS A 162 -11.22 -14.80 -1.86
CA HIS A 162 -11.93 -15.53 -0.81
C HIS A 162 -12.23 -16.94 -1.33
N SER A 163 -11.49 -17.94 -0.87
CA SER A 163 -11.89 -19.34 -1.03
C SER A 163 -12.98 -19.59 0.02
N SER A 164 -14.21 -19.70 -0.46
CA SER A 164 -15.34 -20.23 0.29
C SER A 164 -15.28 -21.76 0.24
N ASP A 165 -14.19 -22.36 0.69
CA ASP A 165 -14.15 -23.81 0.91
C ASP A 165 -14.65 -24.08 2.34
N VAL A 166 -15.82 -24.73 2.39
CA VAL A 166 -16.59 -25.17 3.56
C VAL A 166 -15.78 -26.09 4.46
#